data_AF-A0A9P7ERZ2-F1
#
_entry.id   AF-A0A9P7ERZ2-F1
#
_cell.length_a   1.000
_cell.length_b   1.000
_cell.length_c   1.000
_cell.angle_alpha   90.00
_cell.angle_beta   90.00
_cell.angle_gamma   90.00
#
_symmetry.space_group_name_H-M   'P 1'
#
loop_
_entity.id
_entity.type
_entity.pdbx_description
1 polymer ?
#
loop_
_entity_poly.entity_id
_entity_poly.type
_entity_poly.pdbx_seq_one_letter_code
_entity_poly.pdbx_strand_id
1 'polypeptide(L)' 'LREHKLETFWEQRHTRAFVKLKQILLMELVLKAPMFDGTPFIVISDGCKDGFGAVLAQ' A
#
# COMPACT_ATOMS: atom_id res chain seq x y z
N LEU A 1 3.90 -20.80 -0.37
CA LEU A 1 2.47 -20.49 -0.58
C LEU A 1 2.07 -20.96 -1.97
N ARG A 2 0.84 -21.41 -2.20
CA ARG A 2 0.35 -21.71 -3.55
C ARG A 2 -0.12 -20.42 -4.20
N GLU A 3 0.30 -20.16 -5.43
CA GLU A 3 -0.15 -19.02 -6.21
C GLU A 3 -1.55 -19.32 -6.77
N HIS A 4 -2.54 -18.51 -6.40
CA HIS A 4 -3.88 -18.58 -6.95
C HIS A 4 -4.04 -17.50 -8.03
N LYS A 5 -4.23 -17.91 -9.28
CA LYS A 5 -4.54 -16.97 -10.37
C LYS A 5 -5.98 -16.50 -10.24
N LEU A 6 -6.17 -15.19 -10.08
CA LEU A 6 -7.49 -14.57 -9.93
C LEU A 6 -8.07 -14.05 -11.25
N GLU A 7 -7.36 -14.20 -12.37
CA GLU A 7 -7.73 -13.65 -13.68
C GLU A 7 -9.16 -14.04 -14.10
N THR A 8 -9.56 -15.29 -13.86
CA THR A 8 -10.89 -15.79 -14.20
C THR A 8 -12.01 -15.27 -13.28
N PHE A 9 -11.67 -14.76 -12.10
CA PHE A 9 -12.61 -14.20 -11.11
C PHE A 9 -12.56 -12.67 -11.07
N TRP A 10 -11.61 -12.04 -11.77
CA TRP A 10 -11.38 -10.60 -11.74
C TRP A 10 -12.32 -9.87 -12.70
N GLU A 11 -13.50 -9.53 -12.18
CA GLU A 11 -14.47 -8.68 -12.87
C GLU A 11 -14.15 -7.17 -12.80
N GLN A 12 -14.84 -6.38 -13.64
CA GLN A 12 -14.70 -4.92 -13.70
C GLN A 12 -15.00 -4.20 -12.36
N ARG A 13 -15.85 -4.78 -11.50
CA ARG A 13 -16.10 -4.25 -10.15
C ARG A 13 -14.85 -4.30 -9.27
N HIS A 14 -14.01 -5.32 -9.41
CA HIS A 14 -12.76 -5.45 -8.66
C HIS A 14 -11.74 -4.42 -9.13
N THR A 15 -11.63 -4.18 -10.45
CA THR A 15 -10.78 -3.09 -10.97
C THR A 15 -11.20 -1.74 -10.40
N ARG A 16 -12.50 -1.44 -10.40
CA ARG A 16 -13.02 -0.18 -9.84
C ARG A 16 -12.71 -0.05 -8.34
N ALA A 17 -12.91 -1.12 -7.57
CA ALA A 17 -12.57 -1.14 -6.15
C ALA A 17 -11.07 -0.95 -5.92
N PHE A 18 -10.22 -1.66 -6.68
CA PHE A 18 -8.76 -1.57 -6.57
C PHE A 18 -8.21 -0.18 -6.90
N VAL A 19 -8.72 0.45 -7.98
CA VAL A 19 -8.35 1.83 -8.32
C VAL A 19 -8.80 2.81 -7.23
N LYS A 20 -10.02 2.64 -6.70
CA LYS A 20 -10.51 3.47 -5.60
C LYS A 20 -9.65 3.33 -4.34
N LEU A 21 -9.22 2.11 -4.00
CA LEU A 21 -8.31 1.88 -2.88
C LEU A 21 -6.97 2.60 -3.08
N LYS A 22 -6.38 2.53 -4.29
CA LYS A 22 -5.17 3.29 -4.61
C LYS A 22 -5.34 4.79 -4.42
N GLN A 23 -6.48 5.34 -4.85
CA GLN A 23 -6.78 6.77 -4.67
C GLN A 23 -6.84 7.12 -3.18
N ILE A 24 -7.55 6.32 -2.37
CA ILE A 24 -7.69 6.56 -0.93
C ILE A 24 -6.33 6.56 -0.22
N LEU A 25 -5.41 5.66 -0.62
CA LEU A 25 -4.05 5.60 -0.05
C LEU A 25 -3.23 6.87 -0.31
N LEU A 26 -3.59 7.66 -1.33
CA LEU A 26 -2.93 8.92 -1.67
C LEU A 26 -3.63 10.16 -1.11
N MET A 27 -4.77 9.98 -0.41
CA MET A 27 -5.49 11.08 0.21
C MET A 27 -4.87 11.46 1.56
N GLU A 28 -5.06 12.72 1.95
CA GLU A 28 -4.48 13.33 3.16
C GLU A 28 -4.78 12.58 4.47
N LEU A 29 -5.90 11.84 4.52
CA LEU A 29 -6.24 11.00 5.68
C LEU A 29 -5.22 9.87 5.92
N VAL A 30 -4.56 9.40 4.86
CA VAL A 30 -3.57 8.30 4.90
C VAL A 30 -2.15 8.85 4.75
N LEU A 31 -1.92 9.77 3.82
CA LEU A 31 -0.62 10.41 3.60
C LEU A 31 -0.62 11.80 4.23
N LYS A 32 0.02 11.93 5.40
CA LYS A 32 0.11 13.19 6.13
C LYS A 32 1.47 13.86 5.93
N ALA A 33 1.51 15.17 6.11
CA ALA A 33 2.78 15.88 6.23
C ALA A 33 3.55 15.37 7.46
N PRO A 34 4.87 15.21 7.37
CA PRO A 34 5.69 14.78 8.51
C PRO A 34 5.66 15.82 9.63
N MET A 35 5.58 15.35 10.87
CA MET A 35 5.71 16.16 12.08
C MET A 35 7.16 16.09 12.58
N PHE A 36 7.80 17.24 12.77
CA PHE A 36 9.19 17.32 13.25
C PHE A 36 9.25 17.80 14.70
N ASP A 37 8.40 17.21 15.55
CA ASP A 37 8.25 17.57 16.97
C ASP A 37 9.00 16.63 17.93
N GLY A 38 9.79 15.71 17.38
CA GLY A 38 10.48 14.66 18.13
C GLY A 38 9.72 13.32 18.17
N THR A 39 8.49 13.25 17.64
CA THR A 39 7.79 11.98 17.44
C THR A 39 8.59 11.09 16.48
N PRO A 40 8.95 9.84 16.87
CA PRO A 40 9.76 8.97 16.02
C PRO A 40 9.04 8.56 14.74
N PHE A 41 9.81 8.39 13.67
CA PHE A 41 9.34 7.69 12.47
C PHE A 41 9.55 6.18 12.62
N ILE A 42 8.64 5.40 12.05
CA ILE A 42 8.73 3.95 11.96
C ILE A 42 8.90 3.56 10.50
N VAL A 43 9.96 2.82 10.19
CA VAL A 43 10.17 2.22 8.87
C VAL A 43 9.82 0.75 8.94
N ILE A 44 8.87 0.34 8.10
CA ILE A 44 8.49 -1.06 7.92
C ILE A 44 8.96 -1.45 6.53
N SER A 45 9.85 -2.42 6.43
CA SER A 45 10.38 -2.90 5.15
C SER A 45 10.22 -4.41 5.00
N ASP A 46 10.06 -4.84 3.77
CA ASP A 46 10.09 -6.25 3.39
C ASP A 46 10.79 -6.41 2.04
N GLY A 47 11.42 -7.56 1.82
CA GLY A 47 12.25 -7.85 0.66
C GLY A 47 12.03 -9.26 0.15
N CYS A 48 12.01 -9.40 -1.17
CA CYS A 48 11.93 -10.69 -1.84
C CYS A 48 12.91 -10.75 -3.02
N LYS A 49 12.98 -11.91 -3.69
CA LYS A 49 13.84 -12.12 -4.85
C LYS A 49 13.63 -11.10 -5.98
N ASP A 50 12.43 -10.52 -6.09
CA ASP A 50 12.02 -9.63 -7.17
C ASP A 50 12.21 -8.14 -6.81
N GLY A 51 12.40 -7.81 -5.53
CA GLY A 51 12.60 -6.43 -5.09
C GLY A 51 12.28 -6.18 -3.62
N PHE A 52 12.39 -4.90 -3.23
CA PHE A 52 12.19 -4.41 -1.87
C PHE A 52 11.06 -3.39 -1.82
N GLY A 53 10.28 -3.40 -0.75
CA GLY A 53 9.25 -2.43 -0.44
C GLY A 53 9.42 -1.87 0.96
N ALA A 54 8.99 -0.62 1.18
CA ALA A 54 8.98 -0.01 2.50
C ALA A 54 7.81 0.97 2.66
N VAL A 55 7.37 1.14 3.91
CA VAL A 55 6.42 2.16 4.35
C VAL A 55 7.07 2.96 5.47
N LEU A 56 7.05 4.29 5.34
CA LEU A 56 7.42 5.23 6.40
C LEU A 56 6.13 5.71 7.09
N ALA A 57 6.05 5.54 8.40
CA ALA A 57 4.90 5.95 9.20
C ALA A 57 5.32 6.85 10.37
N GLN A 58 4.38 7.67 10.84
CA GLN A 58 4.47 8.51 12.03
C GLN A 58 3.07 8.70 12.62
#